data_AF-A0A949DVI8-F1
#
_entry.id   AF-A0A949DVI8-F1
#
_cell.length_a   1.000
_cell.length_b   1.000
_cell.length_c   1.000
_cell.angle_alpha   90.00
_cell.angle_beta   90.00
_cell.angle_gamma   90.00
#
_symmetry.space_group_name_H-M   'P 1'
#
loop_
_entity.id
_entity.type
_entity.pdbx_description
1 polymer ?
#
loop_
_entity_poly.entity_id
_entity_poly.type
_entity_poly.pdbx_seq_one_letter_code
_entity_poly.pdbx_strand_id
1 'polypeptide(L)'
;MNIFKNKYLMSIWIFIILIIGFYSSTAFAKLYRVAIIPFKINAEKDMTFLKDGVTDMLSSRLSSGENVEVIGREETEKAVKSVEAVINEEKAREVGAKLEADYVLFGSLTIFGDSVSIDSKMVDVTGNRKTLAFYNQSRGIDEVIPKINNFAEHINEEVFGRVILSKELPAKQSPPVQPDDIHAHPETLVQSFDDDYEGPGERSDLNPAFIVTRPQKSSSEFWKSRSIRELINGIALGDVDRDGKVETVIITPNSVNINRFENNRLLEINKVGEDKYRVYIGVDIADINSNGYPEIFVTSLNLQRNVVNSIVLEYDGENYVKIIDNSSWYYRVTEIPGRGSVLFGQKQKTGGPDTFSSEIFEMVWSDNEYVPDRKVLPSNHSNLMGFCLGDVMNDGGEAVVAYDKSDYIRIINQSGRALWTGSVHYGGSTLYYEMPSLEPGSDNRQYYPMRIIITDIDLDGKYEVIAVKNHELTGRLLKHLRKFKEAQIESLSWNGLGLVTNWKTAKISGYMRDFAIGDFDNDGEDEIIAAVISKDGSVVGTRPKSSVISYDLKKK
;
A
#
# COMPACT_ATOMS: atom_id res chain seq x y z
N MET A 1 32.62 -71.12 -21.23
CA MET A 1 31.17 -71.29 -21.03
C MET A 1 30.47 -70.17 -21.78
N ASN A 2 29.80 -70.51 -22.88
CA ASN A 2 29.16 -69.57 -23.81
C ASN A 2 27.96 -68.88 -23.13
N ILE A 3 28.09 -67.61 -22.80
CA ILE A 3 26.98 -66.72 -22.51
C ILE A 3 27.11 -65.59 -23.53
N PHE A 4 26.01 -65.09 -24.11
CA PHE A 4 25.95 -64.15 -25.25
C PHE A 4 25.94 -64.80 -26.65
N LYS A 5 24.94 -65.65 -26.92
CA LYS A 5 24.60 -66.05 -28.30
C LYS A 5 23.11 -65.97 -28.64
N ASN A 6 22.38 -65.06 -28.00
CA ASN A 6 20.98 -64.85 -28.37
C ASN A 6 20.62 -63.37 -28.30
N LYS A 7 20.65 -62.68 -29.45
CA LYS A 7 20.30 -61.26 -29.60
C LYS A 7 18.88 -60.97 -29.08
N TYR A 8 17.99 -61.94 -29.13
CA TYR A 8 16.63 -61.84 -28.60
C TYR A 8 16.55 -61.83 -27.07
N LEU A 9 17.44 -62.54 -26.36
CA LEU A 9 17.48 -62.47 -24.89
C LEU A 9 17.99 -61.11 -24.41
N MET A 10 18.96 -60.52 -25.10
CA MET A 10 19.51 -59.23 -24.74
C MET A 10 18.47 -58.10 -24.90
N SER A 11 17.65 -58.16 -25.96
CA SER A 11 16.51 -57.23 -26.12
C SER A 11 15.42 -57.44 -25.07
N ILE A 12 15.15 -58.67 -24.62
CA ILE A 12 14.17 -58.94 -23.55
C ILE A 12 14.65 -58.38 -22.21
N TRP A 13 15.94 -58.52 -21.89
CA TRP A 13 16.52 -57.94 -20.66
C TRP A 13 16.53 -56.40 -20.69
N ILE A 14 16.80 -55.79 -21.85
CA ILE A 14 16.72 -54.33 -22.01
C ILE A 14 15.27 -53.84 -21.88
N PHE A 15 14.29 -54.60 -22.39
CA PHE A 15 12.87 -54.24 -22.28
C PHE A 15 12.33 -54.40 -20.84
N ILE A 16 12.80 -55.42 -20.09
CA ILE A 16 12.45 -55.60 -18.67
C ILE A 16 13.09 -54.50 -17.80
N ILE A 17 14.32 -54.09 -18.10
CA ILE A 17 14.97 -52.96 -17.40
C ILE A 17 14.29 -51.62 -17.74
N LEU A 18 13.76 -51.45 -18.96
CA LEU A 18 12.97 -50.28 -19.35
C LEU A 18 11.58 -50.23 -18.68
N ILE A 19 10.95 -51.38 -18.43
CA ILE A 19 9.67 -51.46 -17.72
C ILE A 19 9.85 -51.24 -16.21
N ILE A 20 10.96 -51.70 -15.62
CA ILE A 20 11.26 -51.46 -14.19
C ILE A 20 11.71 -50.01 -13.97
N GLY A 21 12.36 -49.37 -14.97
CA GLY A 21 12.72 -47.95 -14.93
C GLY A 21 11.53 -46.96 -15.05
N PHE A 22 10.32 -47.45 -15.35
CA PHE A 22 9.11 -46.63 -15.41
C PHE A 22 8.27 -46.65 -14.12
N TYR A 23 8.64 -47.46 -13.13
CA TYR A 23 8.17 -47.30 -11.74
C TYR A 23 9.04 -46.30 -10.98
N SER A 24 9.27 -45.13 -11.57
CA SER A 24 9.55 -43.95 -10.77
C SER A 24 8.26 -43.68 -10.01
N SER A 25 8.19 -44.11 -8.76
CA SER A 25 7.18 -43.67 -7.82
C SER A 25 7.20 -42.14 -7.83
N THR A 26 6.27 -41.55 -8.59
CA THR A 26 5.88 -40.17 -8.39
C THR A 26 5.44 -40.13 -6.93
N ALA A 27 6.29 -39.62 -6.06
CA ALA A 27 5.89 -39.27 -4.72
C ALA A 27 4.85 -38.17 -4.90
N PHE A 28 3.57 -38.57 -4.99
CA PHE A 28 2.46 -37.64 -4.87
C PHE A 28 2.68 -36.97 -3.54
N ALA A 29 3.02 -35.69 -3.57
CA ALA A 29 3.22 -34.92 -2.36
C ALA A 29 1.90 -34.99 -1.59
N LYS A 30 1.93 -35.63 -0.41
CA LYS A 30 0.74 -35.88 0.39
C LYS A 30 0.12 -34.53 0.74
N LEU A 31 -1.12 -34.29 0.28
CA LEU A 31 -1.91 -33.13 0.66
C LEU A 31 -2.33 -33.29 2.12
N TYR A 32 -1.96 -32.34 2.97
CA TYR A 32 -2.35 -32.33 4.38
C TYR A 32 -3.55 -31.41 4.59
N ARG A 33 -4.62 -31.92 5.20
CA ARG A 33 -5.80 -31.12 5.58
C ARG A 33 -5.65 -30.60 7.00
N VAL A 34 -5.78 -29.29 7.19
CA VAL A 34 -5.58 -28.62 8.48
C VAL A 34 -6.84 -27.86 8.88
N ALA A 35 -7.40 -28.17 10.06
CA ALA A 35 -8.48 -27.40 10.65
C ALA A 35 -7.93 -26.40 11.67
N ILE A 36 -8.38 -25.15 11.62
CA ILE A 36 -7.98 -24.10 12.57
C ILE A 36 -9.19 -23.72 13.41
N ILE A 37 -9.17 -24.13 14.68
CA ILE A 37 -10.22 -23.79 15.63
C ILE A 37 -10.05 -22.32 16.03
N PRO A 38 -11.12 -21.49 15.99
CA PRO A 38 -11.03 -20.09 16.38
C PRO A 38 -10.46 -19.93 17.79
N PHE A 39 -9.44 -19.10 17.93
CA PHE A 39 -8.72 -18.94 19.19
C PHE A 39 -9.64 -18.38 20.28
N LYS A 40 -9.48 -18.89 21.51
CA LYS A 40 -10.17 -18.33 22.67
C LYS A 40 -9.48 -17.04 23.09
N ILE A 41 -10.20 -15.92 23.13
CA ILE A 41 -9.66 -14.65 23.60
C ILE A 41 -10.02 -14.45 25.07
N ASN A 42 -9.02 -14.24 25.92
CA ASN A 42 -9.17 -13.82 27.31
C ASN A 42 -8.71 -12.37 27.42
N ALA A 43 -9.62 -11.41 27.49
CA ALA A 43 -9.30 -9.97 27.57
C ALA A 43 -10.33 -9.23 28.42
N GLU A 44 -9.94 -8.09 29.01
CA GLU A 44 -10.85 -7.23 29.79
C GLU A 44 -11.86 -6.46 28.92
N LYS A 45 -11.61 -6.31 27.62
CA LYS A 45 -12.46 -5.62 26.63
C LYS A 45 -12.86 -6.57 25.50
N ASP A 46 -13.96 -6.27 24.80
CA ASP A 46 -14.38 -7.03 23.62
C ASP A 46 -13.38 -6.86 22.47
N MET A 47 -12.71 -7.96 22.12
CA MET A 47 -11.64 -8.04 21.12
C MET A 47 -11.99 -9.04 20.01
N THR A 48 -13.26 -9.15 19.66
CA THR A 48 -13.73 -10.08 18.60
C THR A 48 -12.98 -9.90 17.28
N PHE A 49 -12.54 -8.68 16.94
CA PHE A 49 -11.73 -8.42 15.74
C PHE A 49 -10.36 -9.13 15.73
N LEU A 50 -9.74 -9.36 16.89
CA LEU A 50 -8.46 -10.08 16.98
C LEU A 50 -8.66 -11.57 16.76
N LYS A 51 -9.75 -12.13 17.29
CA LYS A 51 -10.09 -13.54 17.09
C LYS A 51 -10.15 -13.88 15.61
N ASP A 52 -10.81 -13.03 14.85
CA ASP A 52 -11.00 -13.21 13.42
C ASP A 52 -9.67 -12.98 12.68
N GLY A 53 -8.98 -11.88 12.97
CA GLY A 53 -7.70 -11.56 12.31
C GLY A 53 -6.59 -12.59 12.54
N VAL A 54 -6.48 -13.17 13.74
CA VAL A 54 -5.48 -14.22 14.05
C VAL A 54 -5.79 -15.50 13.28
N THR A 55 -7.06 -15.89 13.24
CA THR A 55 -7.51 -17.12 12.56
C THR A 55 -7.27 -17.00 11.05
N ASP A 56 -7.60 -15.85 10.46
CA ASP A 56 -7.43 -15.61 9.03
C ASP A 56 -5.94 -15.57 8.64
N MET A 57 -5.09 -14.97 9.49
CA MET A 57 -3.64 -14.93 9.26
C MET A 57 -3.02 -16.33 9.28
N LEU A 58 -3.36 -17.14 10.28
CA LEU A 58 -2.90 -18.53 10.36
C LEU A 58 -3.38 -19.35 9.16
N SER A 59 -4.63 -19.16 8.75
CA SER A 59 -5.21 -19.84 7.57
C SER A 59 -4.43 -19.51 6.29
N SER A 60 -4.15 -18.22 6.06
CA SER A 60 -3.39 -17.76 4.89
C SER A 60 -1.95 -18.29 4.89
N ARG A 61 -1.25 -18.20 6.04
CA ARG A 61 0.15 -18.64 6.14
C ARG A 61 0.32 -20.15 6.01
N LEU A 62 -0.59 -20.94 6.59
CA LEU A 62 -0.54 -22.40 6.49
C LEU A 62 -0.93 -22.91 5.09
N SER A 63 -1.83 -22.20 4.39
CA SER A 63 -2.23 -22.54 3.01
C SER A 63 -1.26 -22.05 1.92
N SER A 64 -0.29 -21.18 2.26
CA SER A 64 0.64 -20.57 1.30
C SER A 64 1.64 -21.53 0.64
N GLY A 65 1.74 -22.78 1.09
CA GLY A 65 2.68 -23.76 0.53
C GLY A 65 1.99 -24.91 -0.23
N GLU A 66 2.61 -25.39 -1.31
CA GLU A 66 2.13 -26.54 -2.09
C GLU A 66 1.85 -27.74 -1.18
N ASN A 67 0.66 -28.35 -1.23
CA ASN A 67 0.24 -29.54 -0.46
C ASN A 67 -0.27 -29.33 0.99
N VAL A 68 -0.74 -28.12 1.36
CA VAL A 68 -1.58 -27.93 2.56
C VAL A 68 -2.92 -27.32 2.16
N GLU A 69 -4.02 -27.94 2.60
CA GLU A 69 -5.37 -27.42 2.44
C GLU A 69 -5.93 -27.06 3.82
N VAL A 70 -6.22 -25.78 4.02
CA VAL A 70 -6.84 -25.31 5.26
C VAL A 70 -8.36 -25.40 5.11
N ILE A 71 -9.00 -26.11 6.04
CA ILE A 71 -10.46 -26.31 6.04
C ILE A 71 -11.16 -24.98 6.32
N GLY A 72 -12.27 -24.75 5.61
CA GLY A 72 -13.04 -23.53 5.69
C GLY A 72 -13.49 -23.19 7.11
N ARG A 73 -13.45 -21.90 7.43
CA ARG A 73 -13.80 -21.36 8.76
C ARG A 73 -15.20 -21.74 9.20
N GLU A 74 -16.19 -21.58 8.32
CA GLU A 74 -17.60 -21.87 8.63
C GLU A 74 -17.82 -23.35 8.97
N GLU A 75 -17.15 -24.25 8.26
CA GLU A 75 -17.20 -25.69 8.47
C GLU A 75 -16.57 -26.06 9.82
N THR A 76 -15.40 -25.48 10.12
CA THR A 76 -14.70 -25.68 11.39
C THR A 76 -15.53 -25.15 12.57
N GLU A 77 -16.14 -23.98 12.44
CA GLU A 77 -17.01 -23.41 13.48
C GLU A 77 -18.26 -24.26 13.75
N LYS A 78 -18.87 -24.85 12.71
CA LYS A 78 -20.01 -25.78 12.87
C LYS A 78 -19.58 -27.05 13.61
N ALA A 79 -18.44 -27.63 13.26
CA ALA A 79 -17.91 -28.81 13.93
C ALA A 79 -17.58 -28.54 15.41
N VAL A 80 -16.99 -27.37 15.72
CA VAL A 80 -16.68 -26.94 17.09
C VAL A 80 -17.94 -26.73 17.93
N LYS A 81 -18.98 -26.09 17.37
CA LYS A 81 -20.27 -25.88 18.06
C LYS A 81 -20.94 -27.20 18.43
N SER A 82 -20.75 -28.26 17.65
CA SER A 82 -21.32 -29.59 17.92
C SER A 82 -20.71 -30.33 19.12
N VAL A 83 -19.59 -29.83 19.67
CA VAL A 83 -18.81 -30.51 20.72
C VAL A 83 -19.06 -29.92 22.11
N GLU A 84 -19.78 -28.78 22.22
CA GLU A 84 -20.26 -28.11 23.45
C GLU A 84 -19.34 -28.23 24.69
N ALA A 85 -18.03 -27.98 24.51
CA ALA A 85 -17.06 -28.05 25.60
C ALA A 85 -15.83 -27.18 25.32
N VAL A 86 -15.04 -26.89 26.37
CA VAL A 86 -13.74 -26.23 26.25
C VAL A 86 -12.82 -27.13 25.41
N ILE A 87 -12.22 -26.57 24.37
CA ILE A 87 -11.39 -27.30 23.42
C ILE A 87 -10.07 -27.70 24.10
N ASN A 88 -9.92 -29.01 24.31
CA ASN A 88 -8.69 -29.67 24.76
C ASN A 88 -8.17 -30.60 23.64
N GLU A 89 -7.04 -31.27 23.83
CA GLU A 89 -6.44 -32.11 22.77
C GLU A 89 -7.35 -33.25 22.30
N GLU A 90 -8.11 -33.85 23.20
CA GLU A 90 -9.06 -34.93 22.89
C GLU A 90 -10.22 -34.42 22.03
N LYS A 91 -10.80 -33.27 22.39
CA LYS A 91 -11.85 -32.62 21.61
C LYS A 91 -11.36 -32.04 20.29
N ALA A 92 -10.12 -31.55 20.23
CA ALA A 92 -9.50 -31.14 18.98
C ALA A 92 -9.39 -32.32 18.00
N ARG A 93 -9.04 -33.53 18.47
CA ARG A 93 -9.05 -34.75 17.64
C ARG A 93 -10.45 -35.15 17.18
N GLU A 94 -11.45 -35.01 18.04
CA GLU A 94 -12.85 -35.27 17.67
C GLU A 94 -13.34 -34.32 16.57
N VAL A 95 -13.02 -33.02 16.68
CA VAL A 95 -13.32 -32.01 15.65
C VAL A 95 -12.57 -32.34 14.35
N GLY A 96 -11.28 -32.66 14.45
CA GLY A 96 -10.47 -33.04 13.29
C GLY A 96 -10.98 -34.29 12.58
N ALA A 97 -11.41 -35.31 13.33
CA ALA A 97 -11.98 -36.53 12.78
C ALA A 97 -13.31 -36.27 12.04
N LYS A 98 -14.17 -35.38 12.56
CA LYS A 98 -15.41 -34.96 11.89
C LYS A 98 -15.17 -34.19 10.60
N LEU A 99 -14.09 -33.39 10.57
CA LEU A 99 -13.70 -32.58 9.42
C LEU A 99 -12.77 -33.30 8.45
N GLU A 100 -12.45 -34.58 8.71
CA GLU A 100 -11.45 -35.36 7.95
C GLU A 100 -10.11 -34.62 7.80
N ALA A 101 -9.71 -33.89 8.85
CA ALA A 101 -8.44 -33.20 8.92
C ALA A 101 -7.30 -34.15 9.35
N ASP A 102 -6.10 -33.95 8.82
CA ASP A 102 -4.88 -34.61 9.32
C ASP A 102 -4.38 -33.92 10.60
N TYR A 103 -4.53 -32.60 10.68
CA TYR A 103 -4.10 -31.80 11.82
C TYR A 103 -5.15 -30.79 12.27
N VAL A 104 -5.14 -30.49 13.57
CA VAL A 104 -5.98 -29.45 14.17
C VAL A 104 -5.12 -28.49 14.98
N LEU A 105 -5.22 -27.20 14.65
CA LEU A 105 -4.61 -26.11 15.39
C LEU A 105 -5.65 -25.45 16.28
N PHE A 106 -5.37 -25.36 17.59
CA PHE A 106 -6.23 -24.64 18.53
C PHE A 106 -5.41 -23.93 19.60
N GLY A 107 -5.97 -22.90 20.22
CA GLY A 107 -5.26 -22.13 21.23
C GLY A 107 -6.08 -21.04 21.89
N SER A 108 -5.41 -20.27 22.74
CA SER A 108 -5.93 -19.07 23.37
C SER A 108 -4.98 -17.91 23.25
N LEU A 109 -5.55 -16.71 23.21
CA LEU A 109 -4.85 -15.44 23.27
C LEU A 109 -5.28 -14.74 24.55
N THR A 110 -4.35 -14.44 25.44
CA THR A 110 -4.63 -13.75 26.70
C THR A 110 -4.04 -12.34 26.67
N ILE A 111 -4.85 -11.34 26.95
CA ILE A 111 -4.46 -9.93 26.95
C ILE A 111 -4.62 -9.40 28.37
N PHE A 112 -3.54 -8.89 28.95
CA PHE A 112 -3.53 -8.30 30.28
C PHE A 112 -2.70 -7.02 30.27
N GLY A 113 -3.36 -5.88 30.50
CA GLY A 113 -2.75 -4.55 30.32
C GLY A 113 -2.24 -4.38 28.89
N ASP A 114 -0.95 -4.06 28.76
CA ASP A 114 -0.27 -3.97 27.46
C ASP A 114 0.30 -5.31 27.01
N SER A 115 0.25 -6.40 27.80
CA SER A 115 0.85 -7.68 27.41
C SER A 115 -0.14 -8.61 26.70
N VAL A 116 0.35 -9.33 25.70
CA VAL A 116 -0.42 -10.37 25.00
C VAL A 116 0.35 -11.69 25.03
N SER A 117 -0.29 -12.78 25.43
CA SER A 117 0.25 -14.13 25.32
C SER A 117 -0.59 -14.97 24.37
N ILE A 118 0.08 -15.84 23.61
CA ILE A 118 -0.52 -16.81 22.72
C ILE A 118 -0.07 -18.18 23.16
N ASP A 119 -1.05 -19.03 23.45
CA ASP A 119 -0.88 -20.42 23.84
C ASP A 119 -1.58 -21.28 22.79
N SER A 120 -0.86 -22.11 22.06
CA SER A 120 -1.45 -22.90 20.98
C SER A 120 -0.88 -24.31 20.88
N LYS A 121 -1.65 -25.21 20.29
CA LYS A 121 -1.31 -26.62 20.12
C LYS A 121 -1.74 -27.10 18.74
N MET A 122 -0.82 -27.80 18.07
CA MET A 122 -1.05 -28.52 16.81
C MET A 122 -1.17 -30.02 17.11
N VAL A 123 -2.34 -30.59 16.87
CA VAL A 123 -2.64 -31.99 17.16
C VAL A 123 -2.79 -32.78 15.88
N ASP A 124 -2.06 -33.89 15.78
CA ASP A 124 -2.28 -34.94 14.79
C ASP A 124 -3.54 -35.73 15.16
N VAL A 125 -4.53 -35.75 14.26
CA VAL A 125 -5.82 -36.40 14.46
C VAL A 125 -5.67 -37.92 14.61
N THR A 126 -4.67 -38.51 13.95
CA THR A 126 -4.40 -39.96 14.00
C THR A 126 -3.73 -40.39 15.31
N GLY A 127 -3.11 -39.44 16.02
CA GLY A 127 -2.37 -39.68 17.25
C GLY A 127 -1.05 -40.40 17.12
N ASN A 128 -0.55 -40.56 15.90
CA ASN A 128 0.75 -41.18 15.65
C ASN A 128 1.90 -40.22 15.97
N ARG A 129 1.65 -38.91 15.92
CA ARG A 129 2.60 -37.85 16.27
C ARG A 129 2.24 -37.19 17.59
N LYS A 130 3.28 -36.73 18.31
CA LYS A 130 3.11 -35.94 19.53
C LYS A 130 2.50 -34.59 19.20
N THR A 131 1.60 -34.11 20.06
CA THR A 131 1.07 -32.75 20.01
C THR A 131 2.21 -31.75 20.14
N LEU A 132 2.32 -30.80 19.22
CA LEU A 132 3.27 -29.70 19.32
C LEU A 132 2.60 -28.54 20.04
N ALA A 133 3.25 -28.01 21.08
CA ALA A 133 2.77 -26.86 21.84
C ALA A 133 3.66 -25.65 21.56
N PHE A 134 3.04 -24.50 21.36
CA PHE A 134 3.72 -23.25 21.06
C PHE A 134 3.22 -22.16 21.98
N TYR A 135 4.18 -21.46 22.59
CA TYR A 135 3.94 -20.36 23.52
C TYR A 135 4.70 -19.13 23.07
N ASN A 136 4.03 -17.98 23.05
CA ASN A 136 4.67 -16.70 22.76
C ASN A 136 4.04 -15.56 23.58
N GLN A 137 4.85 -14.66 24.12
CA GLN A 137 4.39 -13.49 24.87
C GLN A 137 5.00 -12.21 24.28
N SER A 138 4.19 -11.17 24.11
CA SER A 138 4.59 -9.87 23.55
C SER A 138 4.24 -8.70 24.47
N ARG A 139 4.97 -7.60 24.31
CA ARG A 139 4.65 -6.31 24.93
C ARG A 139 3.91 -5.48 23.90
N GLY A 140 2.61 -5.50 23.97
CA GLY A 140 1.73 -4.73 23.11
C GLY A 140 1.06 -5.58 22.05
N ILE A 141 -0.13 -5.13 21.64
CA ILE A 141 -0.90 -5.69 20.54
C ILE A 141 -0.21 -5.51 19.18
N ASP A 142 0.64 -4.49 19.05
CA ASP A 142 1.44 -4.21 17.84
C ASP A 142 2.47 -5.31 17.53
N GLU A 143 2.97 -6.00 18.56
CA GLU A 143 3.99 -7.06 18.41
C GLU A 143 3.38 -8.45 18.14
N VAL A 144 2.06 -8.60 18.29
CA VAL A 144 1.37 -9.89 18.15
C VAL A 144 1.44 -10.41 16.73
N ILE A 145 1.36 -9.52 15.73
CA ILE A 145 1.28 -9.90 14.30
C ILE A 145 2.61 -10.49 13.78
N PRO A 146 3.80 -9.87 13.99
CA PRO A 146 5.08 -10.50 13.64
C PRO A 146 5.28 -11.86 14.31
N LYS A 147 4.83 -12.02 15.55
CA LYS A 147 4.96 -13.28 16.29
C LYS A 147 4.06 -14.38 15.73
N ILE A 148 2.88 -14.05 15.21
CA ILE A 148 2.03 -15.00 14.49
C ILE A 148 2.67 -15.44 13.17
N ASN A 149 3.40 -14.55 12.47
CA ASN A 149 4.17 -14.94 11.28
C ASN A 149 5.23 -15.99 11.65
N ASN A 150 6.10 -15.69 12.64
CA ASN A 150 7.14 -16.62 13.09
C ASN A 150 6.54 -17.95 13.56
N PHE A 151 5.37 -17.89 14.19
CA PHE A 151 4.65 -19.07 14.66
C PHE A 151 4.16 -19.95 13.50
N ALA A 152 3.58 -19.37 12.46
CA ALA A 152 3.15 -20.13 11.28
C ALA A 152 4.35 -20.73 10.52
N GLU A 153 5.49 -20.02 10.49
CA GLU A 153 6.75 -20.53 9.94
C GLU A 153 7.27 -21.74 10.73
N HIS A 154 7.30 -21.66 12.07
CA HIS A 154 7.66 -22.80 12.92
C HIS A 154 6.73 -24.01 12.72
N ILE A 155 5.42 -23.80 12.55
CA ILE A 155 4.50 -24.89 12.22
C ILE A 155 4.86 -25.52 10.87
N ASN A 156 5.14 -24.70 9.86
CA ASN A 156 5.51 -25.17 8.53
C ASN A 156 6.81 -26.00 8.54
N GLU A 157 7.78 -25.59 9.34
CA GLU A 157 9.04 -26.31 9.52
C GLU A 157 8.85 -27.63 10.29
N GLU A 158 8.27 -27.59 11.49
CA GLU A 158 8.19 -28.73 12.40
C GLU A 158 7.14 -29.78 11.98
N VAL A 159 5.99 -29.34 11.43
CA VAL A 159 4.88 -30.25 11.10
C VAL A 159 4.98 -30.76 9.66
N PHE A 160 5.28 -29.86 8.73
CA PHE A 160 5.29 -30.16 7.30
C PHE A 160 6.69 -30.37 6.74
N GLY A 161 7.76 -30.21 7.55
CA GLY A 161 9.15 -30.42 7.12
C GLY A 161 9.62 -29.41 6.08
N ARG A 162 8.98 -28.24 6.02
CA ARG A 162 9.25 -27.21 5.02
C ARG A 162 10.12 -26.13 5.62
N VAL A 163 11.39 -26.12 5.27
CA VAL A 163 12.17 -24.88 5.30
C VAL A 163 11.62 -24.03 4.18
N ILE A 164 10.88 -22.97 4.50
CA ILE A 164 10.59 -21.94 3.51
C ILE A 164 11.97 -21.39 3.16
N LEU A 165 12.48 -21.73 1.98
CA LEU A 165 13.65 -21.07 1.42
C LEU A 165 13.22 -19.64 1.07
N SER A 166 13.08 -18.79 2.10
CA SER A 166 13.39 -17.39 1.93
C SER A 166 14.79 -17.37 1.35
N LYS A 167 14.91 -16.73 0.19
CA LYS A 167 16.22 -16.50 -0.41
C LYS A 167 16.90 -15.42 0.43
N GLU A 168 17.35 -15.82 1.62
CA GLU A 168 18.17 -15.04 2.53
C GLU A 168 19.26 -15.97 3.05
N LEU A 169 20.50 -15.51 2.88
CA LEU A 169 21.70 -16.23 3.30
C LEU A 169 21.69 -16.40 4.84
N PRO A 170 22.19 -17.52 5.38
CA PRO A 170 22.07 -17.80 6.81
C PRO A 170 22.97 -16.89 7.64
N ALA A 171 22.35 -16.14 8.56
CA ALA A 171 23.04 -15.45 9.64
C ALA A 171 23.68 -16.46 10.61
N LYS A 172 24.95 -16.25 10.96
CA LYS A 172 25.66 -17.02 11.98
C LYS A 172 24.96 -16.87 13.33
N GLN A 173 24.69 -18.00 13.98
CA GLN A 173 24.22 -18.06 15.37
C GLN A 173 25.28 -17.54 16.33
N SER A 174 24.87 -16.66 17.24
CA SER A 174 25.66 -16.24 18.41
C SER A 174 25.29 -17.07 19.65
N PRO A 175 26.20 -17.27 20.62
CA PRO A 175 25.99 -18.18 21.75
C PRO A 175 24.98 -17.65 22.79
N PRO A 176 24.40 -18.53 23.63
CA PRO A 176 23.41 -18.13 24.62
C PRO A 176 24.06 -17.44 25.82
N VAL A 177 23.51 -16.30 26.24
CA VAL A 177 23.89 -15.61 27.48
C VAL A 177 22.93 -16.00 28.60
N GLN A 178 23.50 -16.43 29.73
CA GLN A 178 22.80 -16.75 30.98
C GLN A 178 22.22 -15.48 31.64
N PRO A 179 21.17 -15.62 32.47
CA PRO A 179 20.45 -14.49 33.03
C PRO A 179 21.16 -13.99 34.28
N ASP A 180 21.40 -12.68 34.39
CA ASP A 180 21.45 -12.03 35.69
C ASP A 180 21.09 -10.54 35.65
N ASP A 181 20.44 -10.18 36.75
CA ASP A 181 20.11 -8.91 37.36
C ASP A 181 19.04 -7.97 36.77
N ILE A 182 17.97 -7.97 37.56
CA ILE A 182 16.83 -7.07 37.61
C ILE A 182 17.35 -5.76 38.25
N HIS A 183 17.01 -4.61 37.65
CA HIS A 183 17.27 -3.22 38.09
C HIS A 183 18.38 -2.43 37.35
N ALA A 184 18.06 -1.89 36.16
CA ALA A 184 18.46 -0.54 35.70
C ALA A 184 17.70 -0.15 34.40
N HIS A 185 17.66 1.14 34.09
CA HIS A 185 16.62 1.88 33.32
C HIS A 185 16.61 1.71 31.77
N PRO A 186 15.48 2.02 31.09
CA PRO A 186 15.21 1.65 29.70
C PRO A 186 15.64 2.74 28.69
N GLU A 187 16.94 2.90 28.47
CA GLU A 187 17.46 3.87 27.48
C GLU A 187 18.46 3.27 26.47
N THR A 188 18.52 1.94 26.35
CA THR A 188 19.48 1.24 25.46
C THR A 188 18.86 0.41 24.33
N LEU A 189 17.56 0.59 24.02
CA LEU A 189 16.92 -0.02 22.85
C LEU A 189 16.80 0.97 21.68
N VAL A 190 17.94 1.37 21.14
CA VAL A 190 18.05 1.85 19.75
C VAL A 190 19.32 1.21 19.17
N GLN A 191 19.17 0.00 18.64
CA GLN A 191 20.09 -0.53 17.65
C GLN A 191 19.36 -0.53 16.30
N SER A 192 19.94 0.28 15.44
CA SER A 192 19.71 0.55 14.04
C SER A 192 19.58 -0.72 13.19
N PHE A 193 18.55 -0.76 12.37
CA PHE A 193 18.57 -1.46 11.08
C PHE A 193 18.65 -0.37 10.00
N ASP A 194 19.87 -0.07 9.55
CA ASP A 194 20.13 0.68 8.32
C ASP A 194 20.95 -0.24 7.42
N ASP A 195 20.38 -0.64 6.29
CA ASP A 195 21.14 -1.08 5.11
C ASP A 195 20.99 -0.02 4.01
N ASP A 196 22.10 0.19 3.32
CA ASP A 196 22.34 1.03 2.14
C ASP A 196 22.48 2.55 2.33
N TYR A 197 23.69 2.98 2.75
CA TYR A 197 24.53 3.99 2.08
C TYR A 197 25.89 4.15 2.81
N GLU A 198 27.01 3.70 2.21
CA GLU A 198 28.36 4.07 2.67
C GLU A 198 28.86 5.33 1.95
N GLY A 199 28.69 6.48 2.60
CA GLY A 199 29.52 7.68 2.38
C GLY A 199 30.40 7.92 3.61
N PRO A 200 31.56 8.60 3.49
CA PRO A 200 32.45 8.81 4.62
C PRO A 200 31.83 9.82 5.60
N GLY A 201 31.11 9.33 6.61
CA GLY A 201 30.60 10.17 7.69
C GLY A 201 31.74 10.76 8.53
N GLU A 202 31.62 12.04 8.89
CA GLU A 202 32.54 12.71 9.82
C GLU A 202 32.61 11.96 11.16
N ARG A 203 33.84 11.66 11.61
CA ARG A 203 34.11 11.05 12.93
C ARG A 203 34.00 12.12 14.02
N SER A 204 33.52 11.73 15.20
CA SER A 204 33.35 12.65 16.34
C SER A 204 34.68 13.14 16.91
N ASP A 205 34.79 14.45 17.17
CA ASP A 205 35.93 15.05 17.89
C ASP A 205 36.03 14.60 19.37
N LEU A 206 34.96 14.00 19.91
CA LEU A 206 34.95 13.47 21.28
C LEU A 206 35.55 12.07 21.38
N ASN A 207 35.42 11.26 20.32
CA ASN A 207 36.03 9.94 20.22
C ASN A 207 35.96 9.43 18.76
N PRO A 208 37.08 9.00 18.16
CA PRO A 208 37.12 8.52 16.78
C PRO A 208 36.34 7.20 16.53
N ALA A 209 35.90 6.49 17.57
CA ALA A 209 35.02 5.31 17.46
C ALA A 209 33.53 5.66 17.43
N PHE A 210 33.15 6.91 17.70
CA PHE A 210 31.76 7.35 17.63
C PHE A 210 31.44 7.81 16.21
N ILE A 211 30.49 7.11 15.58
CA ILE A 211 29.81 7.62 14.40
C ILE A 211 28.88 8.72 14.91
N VAL A 212 29.07 9.93 14.40
CA VAL A 212 28.20 11.04 14.72
C VAL A 212 26.87 10.82 13.98
N THR A 213 25.94 10.10 14.59
CA THR A 213 24.52 10.31 14.32
C THR A 213 24.14 11.62 15.03
N ARG A 214 24.49 12.77 14.42
CA ARG A 214 23.85 14.03 14.80
C ARG A 214 22.35 13.73 14.67
N PRO A 215 21.52 13.88 15.73
CA PRO A 215 20.14 14.25 15.45
C PRO A 215 20.29 15.53 14.64
N GLN A 216 19.98 15.45 13.35
CA GLN A 216 20.03 16.57 12.44
C GLN A 216 19.37 17.72 13.18
N LYS A 217 20.12 18.84 13.30
CA LYS A 217 19.71 20.03 14.03
C LYS A 217 18.21 20.22 13.89
N SER A 218 17.51 20.48 15.01
CA SER A 218 16.10 20.87 15.05
C SER A 218 15.84 22.25 14.41
N SER A 219 16.35 22.48 13.22
CA SER A 219 15.81 23.39 12.23
C SER A 219 14.85 22.55 11.40
N SER A 220 13.57 22.88 11.43
CA SER A 220 12.50 22.24 10.66
C SER A 220 12.99 21.81 9.26
N GLU A 221 13.21 20.52 9.02
CA GLU A 221 13.62 19.99 7.69
C GLU A 221 12.55 20.25 6.61
N PHE A 222 11.36 20.63 7.05
CA PHE A 222 10.22 21.03 6.25
C PHE A 222 9.35 21.97 7.09
N TRP A 223 8.63 22.88 6.45
CA TRP A 223 7.58 23.64 7.14
C TRP A 223 6.35 22.76 7.36
N LYS A 224 5.62 22.96 8.47
CA LYS A 224 4.39 22.22 8.77
C LYS A 224 3.26 23.14 9.23
N SER A 225 2.10 22.97 8.62
CA SER A 225 0.88 23.70 8.98
C SER A 225 0.40 23.36 10.39
N ARG A 226 -0.44 24.24 10.94
CA ARG A 226 -1.30 23.87 12.08
C ARG A 226 -2.13 22.65 11.71
N SER A 227 -2.46 21.84 12.71
CA SER A 227 -3.28 20.65 12.47
C SER A 227 -4.71 21.02 12.12
N ILE A 228 -5.17 20.49 10.99
CA ILE A 228 -6.52 20.60 10.47
C ILE A 228 -7.33 19.40 10.99
N ARG A 229 -8.53 19.66 11.52
CA ARG A 229 -9.39 18.64 12.18
C ARG A 229 -10.29 17.89 11.21
N GLU A 230 -9.82 17.74 9.97
CA GLU A 230 -10.51 17.10 8.86
C GLU A 230 -9.50 16.28 8.06
N LEU A 231 -9.99 15.38 7.22
CA LEU A 231 -9.16 14.68 6.26
C LEU A 231 -8.88 15.60 5.07
N ILE A 232 -7.63 15.67 4.63
CA ILE A 232 -7.29 16.26 3.33
C ILE A 232 -7.28 15.13 2.31
N ASN A 233 -8.10 15.23 1.26
CA ASN A 233 -8.18 14.22 0.21
C ASN A 233 -7.33 14.57 -1.02
N GLY A 234 -7.00 15.84 -1.22
CA GLY A 234 -6.23 16.30 -2.36
C GLY A 234 -5.72 17.72 -2.16
N ILE A 235 -4.67 18.06 -2.91
CA ILE A 235 -3.98 19.35 -2.86
C ILE A 235 -3.50 19.75 -4.26
N ALA A 236 -3.65 21.03 -4.60
CA ALA A 236 -3.13 21.62 -5.83
C ALA A 236 -2.68 23.07 -5.57
N LEU A 237 -1.79 23.56 -6.42
CA LEU A 237 -1.26 24.92 -6.40
C LEU A 237 -1.64 25.64 -7.70
N GLY A 238 -1.98 26.92 -7.59
CA GLY A 238 -2.19 27.81 -8.74
C GLY A 238 -2.74 29.18 -8.33
N ASP A 239 -2.47 30.19 -9.15
CA ASP A 239 -3.04 31.55 -9.05
C ASP A 239 -4.49 31.52 -9.57
N VAL A 240 -5.43 31.14 -8.71
CA VAL A 240 -6.81 30.80 -9.11
C VAL A 240 -7.72 32.02 -9.15
N ASP A 241 -7.31 33.16 -8.56
CA ASP A 241 -8.02 34.44 -8.67
C ASP A 241 -7.29 35.47 -9.57
N ARG A 242 -6.12 35.11 -10.09
CA ARG A 242 -5.31 35.90 -11.02
C ARG A 242 -4.79 37.20 -10.39
N ASP A 243 -4.51 37.19 -9.09
CA ASP A 243 -3.90 38.34 -8.40
C ASP A 243 -2.35 38.33 -8.45
N GLY A 244 -1.77 37.31 -9.08
CA GLY A 244 -0.33 37.12 -9.23
C GLY A 244 0.32 36.39 -8.07
N LYS A 245 -0.48 35.88 -7.12
CA LYS A 245 -0.01 35.00 -6.05
C LYS A 245 -0.57 33.59 -6.25
N VAL A 246 0.18 32.60 -5.81
CA VAL A 246 -0.22 31.20 -5.83
C VAL A 246 -1.05 30.86 -4.60
N GLU A 247 -2.22 30.25 -4.82
CA GLU A 247 -3.04 29.66 -3.77
C GLU A 247 -2.79 28.15 -3.65
N THR A 248 -2.96 27.66 -2.43
CA THR A 248 -3.11 26.24 -2.14
C THR A 248 -4.58 25.86 -2.04
N VAL A 249 -5.06 25.13 -3.04
CA VAL A 249 -6.39 24.53 -3.02
C VAL A 249 -6.32 23.19 -2.31
N ILE A 250 -7.07 23.06 -1.22
CA ILE A 250 -7.17 21.86 -0.39
C ILE A 250 -8.60 21.34 -0.48
N ILE A 251 -8.77 20.08 -0.88
CA ILE A 251 -10.07 19.43 -0.81
C ILE A 251 -10.18 18.56 0.45
N THR A 252 -11.26 18.75 1.18
CA THR A 252 -11.71 17.82 2.23
C THR A 252 -12.71 16.83 1.60
N PRO A 253 -13.33 15.90 2.34
CA PRO A 253 -14.36 15.04 1.75
C PRO A 253 -15.52 15.78 1.08
N ASN A 254 -15.82 17.03 1.46
CA ASN A 254 -17.02 17.74 1.00
C ASN A 254 -16.83 19.25 0.78
N SER A 255 -15.63 19.81 0.99
CA SER A 255 -15.35 21.22 0.75
C SER A 255 -14.08 21.43 -0.06
N VAL A 256 -14.07 22.52 -0.82
CA VAL A 256 -12.87 23.05 -1.48
C VAL A 256 -12.45 24.28 -0.69
N ASN A 257 -11.28 24.22 -0.07
CA ASN A 257 -10.74 25.31 0.74
C ASN A 257 -9.59 25.94 -0.04
N ILE A 258 -9.66 27.25 -0.25
CA ILE A 258 -8.66 28.02 -0.96
C ILE A 258 -7.85 28.75 0.08
N ASN A 259 -6.56 28.50 0.11
CA ASN A 259 -5.65 28.99 1.13
C ASN A 259 -4.50 29.74 0.48
N ARG A 260 -3.93 30.67 1.21
CA ARG A 260 -2.71 31.38 0.83
C ARG A 260 -1.70 31.27 1.94
N PHE A 261 -0.44 31.04 1.59
CA PHE A 261 0.65 31.10 2.56
C PHE A 261 1.06 32.55 2.76
N GLU A 262 0.84 33.08 3.97
CA GLU A 262 1.26 34.43 4.32
C GLU A 262 1.77 34.47 5.77
N ASN A 263 2.82 35.26 6.01
CA ASN A 263 3.39 35.44 7.34
C ASN A 263 3.73 34.11 8.05
N ASN A 264 4.31 33.17 7.31
CA ASN A 264 4.69 31.84 7.78
C ASN A 264 3.49 30.98 8.25
N ARG A 265 2.31 31.21 7.67
CA ARG A 265 1.06 30.51 7.99
C ARG A 265 0.25 30.25 6.73
N LEU A 266 -0.34 29.06 6.66
CA LEU A 266 -1.38 28.77 5.69
C LEU A 266 -2.72 29.32 6.21
N LEU A 267 -3.26 30.32 5.52
CA LEU A 267 -4.50 31.01 5.86
C LEU A 267 -5.58 30.64 4.84
N GLU A 268 -6.75 30.22 5.32
CA GLU A 268 -7.92 30.02 4.46
C GLU A 268 -8.48 31.38 4.05
N ILE A 269 -8.48 31.66 2.74
CA ILE A 269 -8.98 32.92 2.16
C ILE A 269 -10.41 32.75 1.61
N ASN A 270 -10.77 31.55 1.18
CA ASN A 270 -12.11 31.23 0.71
C ASN A 270 -12.44 29.75 0.95
N LYS A 271 -13.73 29.43 0.99
CA LYS A 271 -14.24 28.07 1.12
C LYS A 271 -15.46 27.89 0.22
N VAL A 272 -15.33 27.03 -0.78
CA VAL A 272 -16.42 26.68 -1.69
C VAL A 272 -17.12 25.41 -1.20
N GLY A 273 -18.29 25.65 -0.62
CA GLY A 273 -19.28 24.63 -0.30
C GLY A 273 -18.99 23.71 0.90
N GLU A 274 -20.05 23.04 1.33
CA GLU A 274 -20.05 21.75 2.00
C GLU A 274 -21.06 20.89 1.23
N ASP A 275 -20.65 20.34 0.08
CA ASP A 275 -21.54 19.54 -0.76
C ASP A 275 -21.81 18.21 -0.05
N LYS A 276 -22.98 18.12 0.59
CA LYS A 276 -23.39 16.94 1.36
C LYS A 276 -23.74 15.73 0.48
N TYR A 277 -23.70 15.86 -0.85
CA TYR A 277 -24.07 14.82 -1.80
C TYR A 277 -22.88 14.24 -2.55
N ARG A 278 -21.67 14.72 -2.28
CA ARG A 278 -20.44 14.28 -2.95
C ARG A 278 -19.35 13.89 -1.97
N VAL A 279 -18.39 13.13 -2.49
CA VAL A 279 -17.12 12.85 -1.85
C VAL A 279 -15.99 13.27 -2.78
N TYR A 280 -15.23 14.28 -2.41
CA TYR A 280 -14.10 14.76 -3.21
C TYR A 280 -12.88 13.85 -3.03
N ILE A 281 -12.19 13.52 -4.12
CA ILE A 281 -11.10 12.51 -4.11
C ILE A 281 -9.83 12.95 -4.87
N GLY A 282 -9.86 14.07 -5.60
CA GLY A 282 -8.68 14.65 -6.25
C GLY A 282 -8.97 16.06 -6.71
N VAL A 283 -7.94 16.90 -6.79
CA VAL A 283 -8.04 18.28 -7.27
C VAL A 283 -6.81 18.62 -8.10
N ASP A 284 -7.02 19.27 -9.23
CA ASP A 284 -5.99 19.74 -10.16
C ASP A 284 -6.38 21.14 -10.65
N ILE A 285 -5.41 21.97 -11.04
CA ILE A 285 -5.61 23.36 -11.45
C ILE A 285 -4.91 23.58 -12.79
N ALA A 286 -5.59 24.22 -13.74
CA ALA A 286 -5.03 24.68 -15.02
C ALA A 286 -6.00 25.65 -15.70
N ASP A 287 -5.52 26.51 -16.59
CA ASP A 287 -6.37 27.31 -17.51
C ASP A 287 -6.51 26.56 -18.84
N ILE A 288 -7.51 25.68 -18.94
CA ILE A 288 -7.75 24.82 -20.09
C ILE A 288 -8.65 25.51 -21.12
N ASN A 289 -9.60 26.34 -20.69
CA ASN A 289 -10.44 27.10 -21.62
C ASN A 289 -9.73 28.34 -22.20
N SER A 290 -8.52 28.66 -21.73
CA SER A 290 -7.66 29.76 -22.18
C SER A 290 -8.27 31.15 -21.99
N ASN A 291 -9.12 31.34 -20.96
CA ASN A 291 -9.71 32.64 -20.63
C ASN A 291 -8.83 33.47 -19.67
N GLY A 292 -7.74 32.90 -19.15
CA GLY A 292 -6.79 33.54 -18.23
C GLY A 292 -7.12 33.35 -16.75
N TYR A 293 -8.18 32.64 -16.39
CA TYR A 293 -8.51 32.22 -15.02
C TYR A 293 -8.37 30.70 -14.92
N PRO A 294 -7.38 30.19 -14.17
CA PRO A 294 -7.25 28.75 -13.99
C PRO A 294 -8.50 28.13 -13.38
N GLU A 295 -8.99 27.06 -14.00
CA GLU A 295 -10.10 26.28 -13.45
C GLU A 295 -9.59 25.28 -12.40
N ILE A 296 -10.42 25.05 -11.38
CA ILE A 296 -10.18 24.06 -10.33
C ILE A 296 -10.99 22.81 -10.67
N PHE A 297 -10.31 21.78 -11.17
CA PHE A 297 -10.90 20.49 -11.52
C PHE A 297 -11.01 19.60 -10.28
N VAL A 298 -12.21 19.44 -9.74
CA VAL A 298 -12.46 18.62 -8.55
C VAL A 298 -13.06 17.29 -8.95
N THR A 299 -12.22 16.26 -8.94
CA THR A 299 -12.66 14.89 -9.16
C THR A 299 -13.40 14.38 -7.93
N SER A 300 -14.64 13.91 -8.12
CA SER A 300 -15.49 13.50 -7.01
C SER A 300 -16.45 12.37 -7.34
N LEU A 301 -17.01 11.77 -6.30
CA LEU A 301 -17.97 10.67 -6.35
C LEU A 301 -19.29 11.08 -5.70
N ASN A 302 -20.35 10.32 -5.95
CA ASN A 302 -21.55 10.36 -5.12
C ASN A 302 -21.29 9.86 -3.68
N LEU A 303 -22.27 10.02 -2.79
CA LEU A 303 -22.16 9.57 -1.38
C LEU A 303 -21.89 8.07 -1.23
N GLN A 304 -22.40 7.26 -2.16
CA GLN A 304 -22.19 5.82 -2.18
C GLN A 304 -20.80 5.42 -2.70
N ARG A 305 -19.99 6.39 -3.14
CA ARG A 305 -18.63 6.18 -3.69
C ARG A 305 -18.60 5.24 -4.90
N ASN A 306 -19.70 5.13 -5.63
CA ASN A 306 -19.86 4.18 -6.73
C ASN A 306 -20.20 4.84 -8.08
N VAL A 307 -20.32 6.17 -8.13
CA VAL A 307 -20.51 6.90 -9.38
C VAL A 307 -19.67 8.17 -9.36
N VAL A 308 -18.89 8.41 -10.41
CA VAL A 308 -18.17 9.67 -10.66
C VAL A 308 -19.18 10.78 -10.86
N ASN A 309 -18.93 11.86 -10.15
CA ASN A 309 -19.78 13.01 -10.15
C ASN A 309 -18.89 14.22 -9.87
N SER A 310 -18.00 14.56 -10.82
CA SER A 310 -17.00 15.62 -10.71
C SER A 310 -17.58 17.02 -10.94
N ILE A 311 -16.87 18.05 -10.49
CA ILE A 311 -17.23 19.46 -10.70
C ILE A 311 -15.99 20.24 -11.19
N VAL A 312 -16.21 21.38 -11.84
CA VAL A 312 -15.16 22.33 -12.19
C VAL A 312 -15.57 23.71 -11.69
N LEU A 313 -14.67 24.36 -10.95
CA LEU A 313 -14.86 25.71 -10.44
C LEU A 313 -13.98 26.69 -11.22
N GLU A 314 -14.43 27.93 -11.33
CA GLU A 314 -13.66 29.04 -11.91
C GLU A 314 -13.96 30.31 -11.10
N TYR A 315 -13.01 31.23 -11.03
CA TYR A 315 -13.21 32.54 -10.41
C TYR A 315 -13.85 33.50 -11.41
N ASP A 316 -15.01 34.06 -11.08
CA ASP A 316 -15.76 34.98 -11.96
C ASP A 316 -15.36 36.47 -11.80
N GLY A 317 -14.32 36.74 -11.00
CA GLY A 317 -13.90 38.09 -10.61
C GLY A 317 -14.41 38.53 -9.23
N GLU A 318 -15.34 37.80 -8.63
CA GLU A 318 -15.83 38.05 -7.26
C GLU A 318 -15.89 36.75 -6.44
N ASN A 319 -16.40 35.67 -7.02
CA ASN A 319 -16.67 34.40 -6.39
C ASN A 319 -16.13 33.22 -7.20
N TYR A 320 -15.93 32.08 -6.52
CA TYR A 320 -15.67 30.81 -7.19
C TYR A 320 -16.99 30.13 -7.52
N VAL A 321 -17.28 30.01 -8.82
CA VAL A 321 -18.54 29.47 -9.34
C VAL A 321 -18.31 28.12 -10.01
N LYS A 322 -19.32 27.24 -9.95
CA LYS A 322 -19.31 25.98 -10.70
C LYS A 322 -19.61 26.25 -12.17
N ILE A 323 -18.61 26.11 -13.03
CA ILE A 323 -18.80 26.14 -14.49
C ILE A 323 -19.26 24.79 -15.03
N ILE A 324 -18.93 23.70 -14.33
CA ILE A 324 -19.45 22.35 -14.59
C ILE A 324 -19.91 21.73 -13.28
N ASP A 325 -21.15 21.25 -13.25
CA ASP A 325 -21.72 20.48 -12.13
C ASP A 325 -22.28 19.15 -12.66
N ASN A 326 -21.81 18.03 -12.11
CA ASN A 326 -22.15 16.66 -12.52
C ASN A 326 -21.40 16.06 -13.72
N SER A 327 -20.09 16.32 -13.83
CA SER A 327 -19.25 15.63 -14.82
C SER A 327 -19.08 14.15 -14.48
N SER A 328 -19.17 13.28 -15.49
CA SER A 328 -18.91 11.84 -15.37
C SER A 328 -17.44 11.44 -15.61
N TRP A 329 -16.53 12.41 -15.56
CA TRP A 329 -15.10 12.23 -15.83
C TRP A 329 -14.26 12.29 -14.56
N TYR A 330 -13.29 11.37 -14.43
CA TYR A 330 -12.11 11.61 -13.62
C TYR A 330 -11.21 12.61 -14.34
N TYR A 331 -10.58 13.53 -13.60
CA TYR A 331 -9.68 14.52 -14.16
C TYR A 331 -8.27 14.45 -13.55
N ARG A 332 -7.28 14.76 -14.38
CA ARG A 332 -5.90 15.08 -13.99
C ARG A 332 -5.32 16.12 -14.93
N VAL A 333 -4.46 16.97 -14.40
CA VAL A 333 -3.64 17.88 -15.20
C VAL A 333 -2.20 17.37 -15.17
N THR A 334 -1.48 17.54 -16.28
CA THR A 334 -0.02 17.39 -16.30
C THR A 334 0.59 18.54 -17.07
N GLU A 335 1.69 19.07 -16.55
CA GLU A 335 2.54 20.01 -17.26
C GLU A 335 3.43 19.27 -18.25
N ILE A 336 3.28 19.56 -19.54
CA ILE A 336 4.08 18.96 -20.60
C ILE A 336 4.96 20.04 -21.24
N PRO A 337 6.29 19.89 -21.22
CA PRO A 337 7.23 20.84 -21.83
C PRO A 337 6.85 21.18 -23.28
N GLY A 338 6.75 22.48 -23.57
CA GLY A 338 6.38 23.00 -24.89
C GLY A 338 4.90 22.92 -25.24
N ARG A 339 4.08 22.20 -24.45
CA ARG A 339 2.61 22.11 -24.60
C ARG A 339 1.85 22.83 -23.49
N GLY A 340 2.49 23.05 -22.33
CA GLY A 340 1.88 23.63 -21.13
C GLY A 340 0.99 22.63 -20.41
N SER A 341 0.01 23.13 -19.67
CA SER A 341 -0.98 22.33 -18.94
C SER A 341 -1.88 21.55 -19.89
N VAL A 342 -1.95 20.23 -19.71
CA VAL A 342 -2.84 19.36 -20.47
C VAL A 342 -3.81 18.65 -19.53
N LEU A 343 -5.10 18.79 -19.80
CA LEU A 343 -6.16 18.10 -19.07
C LEU A 343 -6.38 16.71 -19.64
N PHE A 344 -6.41 15.71 -18.77
CA PHE A 344 -6.77 14.34 -19.09
C PHE A 344 -8.10 13.95 -18.46
N GLY A 345 -8.85 13.12 -19.17
CA GLY A 345 -10.15 12.61 -18.76
C GLY A 345 -10.26 11.10 -18.93
N GLN A 346 -10.82 10.43 -17.93
CA GLN A 346 -11.17 9.01 -17.98
C GLN A 346 -12.61 8.82 -17.51
N LYS A 347 -13.43 8.08 -18.26
CA LYS A 347 -14.78 7.73 -17.82
C LYS A 347 -14.75 6.60 -16.81
N GLN A 348 -15.69 6.59 -15.89
CA GLN A 348 -15.97 5.38 -15.12
C GLN A 348 -16.56 4.30 -16.02
N LYS A 349 -16.09 3.04 -15.90
CA LYS A 349 -16.80 1.89 -16.45
C LYS A 349 -17.69 1.26 -15.38
N THR A 350 -18.98 1.13 -15.65
CA THR A 350 -19.94 0.45 -14.75
C THR A 350 -20.14 -1.02 -15.15
N GLY A 351 -20.38 -1.89 -14.17
CA GLY A 351 -20.78 -3.28 -14.40
C GLY A 351 -19.66 -4.25 -14.84
N GLY A 352 -18.39 -3.85 -14.75
CA GLY A 352 -17.22 -4.70 -15.00
C GLY A 352 -16.36 -4.94 -13.74
N PRO A 353 -15.37 -5.83 -13.80
CA PRO A 353 -14.49 -6.15 -12.66
C PRO A 353 -13.48 -5.03 -12.34
N ASP A 354 -13.40 -3.98 -13.14
CA ASP A 354 -12.47 -2.88 -12.98
C ASP A 354 -13.10 -1.55 -13.42
N THR A 355 -13.26 -0.64 -12.45
CA THR A 355 -13.87 0.68 -12.65
C THR A 355 -13.03 1.59 -13.54
N PHE A 356 -11.72 1.36 -13.60
CA PHE A 356 -10.74 2.23 -14.27
C PHE A 356 -10.29 1.70 -15.62
N SER A 357 -11.18 0.99 -16.31
CA SER A 357 -10.86 0.26 -17.53
C SER A 357 -11.19 1.00 -18.82
N SER A 358 -11.74 2.22 -18.78
CA SER A 358 -12.01 3.00 -19.99
C SER A 358 -10.74 3.65 -20.55
N GLU A 359 -10.82 4.14 -21.79
CA GLU A 359 -9.75 4.92 -22.39
C GLU A 359 -9.48 6.25 -21.67
N ILE A 360 -8.25 6.73 -21.80
CA ILE A 360 -7.82 8.04 -21.31
C ILE A 360 -7.65 8.95 -22.52
N PHE A 361 -8.24 10.15 -22.42
CA PHE A 361 -8.20 11.17 -23.46
C PHE A 361 -7.55 12.45 -22.94
N GLU A 362 -6.90 13.19 -23.82
CA GLU A 362 -6.75 14.65 -23.67
C GLU A 362 -8.13 15.27 -23.82
N MET A 363 -8.43 16.24 -22.97
CA MET A 363 -9.72 16.91 -22.90
C MET A 363 -9.55 18.36 -23.33
N VAL A 364 -10.52 18.87 -24.07
CA VAL A 364 -10.56 20.26 -24.54
C VAL A 364 -11.87 20.91 -24.14
N TRP A 365 -11.86 22.23 -23.95
CA TRP A 365 -13.06 23.02 -23.76
C TRP A 365 -13.77 23.24 -25.10
N SER A 366 -15.01 22.77 -25.22
CA SER A 366 -15.82 22.95 -26.42
C SER A 366 -17.30 22.92 -26.06
N ASP A 367 -18.11 23.79 -26.67
CA ASP A 367 -19.55 23.87 -26.45
C ASP A 367 -19.95 23.95 -24.96
N ASN A 368 -19.20 24.74 -24.18
CA ASN A 368 -19.37 24.93 -22.73
C ASN A 368 -19.19 23.66 -21.88
N GLU A 369 -18.49 22.65 -22.40
CA GLU A 369 -18.13 21.43 -21.66
C GLU A 369 -16.68 21.02 -21.92
N TYR A 370 -16.15 20.14 -21.07
CA TYR A 370 -14.89 19.43 -21.32
C TYR A 370 -15.16 18.12 -22.04
N VAL A 371 -14.71 18.03 -23.28
CA VAL A 371 -14.95 16.89 -24.17
C VAL A 371 -13.63 16.21 -24.57
N PRO A 372 -13.65 14.88 -24.85
CA PRO A 372 -12.45 14.17 -25.28
C PRO A 372 -12.05 14.59 -26.70
N ASP A 373 -10.77 14.84 -26.90
CA ASP A 373 -10.18 15.17 -28.20
C ASP A 373 -9.24 14.04 -28.69
N ARG A 374 -8.03 13.98 -28.12
CA ARG A 374 -7.02 12.98 -28.49
C ARG A 374 -7.04 11.80 -27.52
N LYS A 375 -7.12 10.58 -28.04
CA LYS A 375 -6.91 9.36 -27.24
C LYS A 375 -5.43 9.19 -26.89
N VAL A 376 -5.12 9.04 -25.60
CA VAL A 376 -3.75 8.92 -25.07
C VAL A 376 -3.42 7.48 -24.71
N LEU A 377 -4.37 6.79 -24.07
CA LEU A 377 -4.25 5.38 -23.75
C LEU A 377 -5.54 4.60 -24.09
N PRO A 378 -5.40 3.37 -24.61
CA PRO A 378 -6.52 2.46 -24.76
C PRO A 378 -7.06 1.98 -23.40
N SER A 379 -8.21 1.30 -23.44
CA SER A 379 -8.92 0.75 -22.29
C SER A 379 -8.09 -0.32 -21.56
N ASN A 380 -8.24 -0.42 -20.23
CA ASN A 380 -7.61 -1.42 -19.35
C ASN A 380 -6.09 -1.27 -19.13
N HIS A 381 -5.51 -0.10 -19.40
CA HIS A 381 -4.06 0.09 -19.28
C HIS A 381 -3.63 0.88 -18.04
N SER A 382 -4.47 1.80 -17.53
CA SER A 382 -4.10 2.66 -16.41
C SER A 382 -5.33 3.25 -15.70
N ASN A 383 -5.15 3.64 -14.44
CA ASN A 383 -6.09 4.48 -13.69
C ASN A 383 -5.58 5.93 -13.73
N LEU A 384 -6.40 6.84 -14.26
CA LEU A 384 -6.05 8.24 -14.42
C LEU A 384 -5.63 8.91 -13.10
N MET A 385 -6.15 8.49 -11.95
CA MET A 385 -5.86 9.17 -10.68
C MET A 385 -4.39 9.13 -10.25
N GLY A 386 -3.61 8.19 -10.80
CA GLY A 386 -2.17 8.02 -10.56
C GLY A 386 -1.41 7.84 -11.85
N PHE A 387 -1.72 8.70 -12.82
CA PHE A 387 -1.18 8.77 -14.16
C PHE A 387 -0.43 10.09 -14.35
N CYS A 388 0.66 10.06 -15.11
CA CYS A 388 1.34 11.25 -15.63
C CYS A 388 1.94 10.94 -17.01
N LEU A 389 1.86 11.89 -17.94
CA LEU A 389 2.43 11.78 -19.30
C LEU A 389 3.62 12.74 -19.43
N GLY A 390 4.78 12.24 -19.87
CA GLY A 390 5.97 13.08 -20.06
C GLY A 390 7.17 12.30 -20.59
N ASP A 391 8.30 12.97 -20.76
CA ASP A 391 9.56 12.38 -21.23
C ASP A 391 10.34 11.69 -20.09
N VAL A 392 9.73 10.67 -19.49
CA VAL A 392 10.34 9.92 -18.37
C VAL A 392 11.65 9.22 -18.74
N MET A 393 11.83 8.86 -20.01
CA MET A 393 13.04 8.17 -20.48
C MET A 393 14.15 9.13 -20.90
N ASN A 394 13.87 10.45 -20.93
CA ASN A 394 14.80 11.49 -21.35
C ASN A 394 15.37 11.24 -22.76
N ASP A 395 14.50 10.79 -23.67
CA ASP A 395 14.84 10.49 -25.07
C ASP A 395 14.06 11.36 -26.08
N GLY A 396 13.30 12.35 -25.58
CA GLY A 396 12.40 13.21 -26.34
C GLY A 396 11.03 12.59 -26.61
N GLY A 397 10.77 11.36 -26.16
CA GLY A 397 9.53 10.63 -26.36
C GLY A 397 8.59 10.70 -25.15
N GLU A 398 7.32 11.03 -25.38
CA GLU A 398 6.31 10.97 -24.32
C GLU A 398 5.92 9.52 -23.99
N ALA A 399 6.01 9.16 -22.71
CA ALA A 399 5.47 7.91 -22.18
C ALA A 399 4.65 8.18 -20.91
N VAL A 400 3.75 7.26 -20.60
CA VAL A 400 2.92 7.31 -19.41
C VAL A 400 3.65 6.63 -18.27
N VAL A 401 3.75 7.32 -17.14
CA VAL A 401 4.08 6.74 -15.85
C VAL A 401 2.79 6.54 -15.06
N ALA A 402 2.52 5.32 -14.63
CA ALA A 402 1.33 5.02 -13.85
C ALA A 402 1.52 3.82 -12.93
N TYR A 403 0.65 3.70 -11.93
CA TYR A 403 0.62 2.53 -11.05
C TYR A 403 -0.17 1.37 -11.66
N ASP A 404 0.28 0.15 -11.42
CA ASP A 404 -0.55 -1.04 -11.60
C ASP A 404 -1.45 -1.32 -10.40
N LYS A 405 -2.23 -2.41 -10.48
CA LYS A 405 -3.18 -2.82 -9.43
C LYS A 405 -2.50 -3.22 -8.10
N SER A 406 -1.18 -3.42 -8.12
CA SER A 406 -0.36 -3.77 -6.96
C SER A 406 0.51 -2.59 -6.51
N ASP A 407 0.23 -1.37 -6.98
CA ASP A 407 0.98 -0.14 -6.78
C ASP A 407 2.48 -0.23 -7.20
N TYR A 408 2.81 -1.05 -8.20
CA TYR A 408 4.10 -0.93 -8.89
C TYR A 408 4.02 0.14 -9.96
N ILE A 409 5.08 0.97 -10.06
CA ILE A 409 5.20 1.96 -11.13
C ILE A 409 5.47 1.22 -12.46
N ARG A 410 4.76 1.62 -13.51
CA ARG A 410 4.94 1.15 -14.88
C ARG A 410 5.20 2.34 -15.80
N ILE A 411 6.04 2.10 -16.81
CA ILE A 411 6.19 2.99 -17.95
C ILE A 411 5.47 2.34 -19.13
N ILE A 412 4.50 3.05 -19.70
CA ILE A 412 3.59 2.56 -20.73
C ILE A 412 3.65 3.51 -21.93
N ASN A 413 3.84 2.96 -23.13
CA ASN A 413 3.74 3.79 -24.33
C ASN A 413 2.27 4.09 -24.69
N GLN A 414 2.05 5.01 -25.63
CA GLN A 414 0.68 5.41 -26.04
C GLN A 414 -0.14 4.28 -26.70
N SER A 415 0.51 3.17 -27.10
CA SER A 415 -0.21 1.95 -27.57
C SER A 415 -0.75 1.07 -26.42
N GLY A 416 -0.42 1.39 -25.16
CA GLY A 416 -0.76 0.59 -23.99
C GLY A 416 0.25 -0.52 -23.65
N ARG A 417 1.35 -0.64 -24.40
CA ARG A 417 2.41 -1.61 -24.10
C ARG A 417 3.26 -1.09 -22.94
N ALA A 418 3.40 -1.90 -21.89
CA ALA A 418 4.39 -1.62 -20.86
C ALA A 418 5.80 -1.77 -21.43
N LEU A 419 6.57 -0.70 -21.33
CA LEU A 419 8.00 -0.65 -21.62
C LEU A 419 8.79 -1.15 -20.41
N TRP A 420 8.30 -0.88 -19.20
CA TRP A 420 8.94 -1.27 -17.95
C TRP A 420 7.90 -1.41 -16.81
N THR A 421 8.19 -2.28 -15.85
CA THR A 421 7.44 -2.44 -14.60
C THR A 421 8.45 -2.54 -13.45
N GLY A 422 8.27 -1.71 -12.43
CA GLY A 422 9.11 -1.71 -11.24
C GLY A 422 8.85 -2.89 -10.31
N SER A 423 9.80 -3.14 -9.42
CA SER A 423 9.73 -4.18 -8.39
C SER A 423 9.48 -3.64 -6.98
N VAL A 424 9.44 -2.31 -6.84
CA VAL A 424 9.22 -1.64 -5.56
C VAL A 424 7.81 -1.06 -5.55
N HIS A 425 7.14 -1.27 -4.43
CA HIS A 425 5.83 -0.69 -4.18
C HIS A 425 5.96 0.79 -3.82
N TYR A 426 5.22 1.61 -4.55
CA TYR A 426 5.03 3.03 -4.26
C TYR A 426 3.54 3.28 -3.98
N GLY A 427 3.16 4.54 -3.81
CA GLY A 427 1.79 4.97 -3.58
C GLY A 427 1.23 4.50 -2.24
N GLY A 428 0.06 3.84 -2.29
CA GLY A 428 -0.69 3.42 -1.11
C GLY A 428 -1.70 4.45 -0.63
N SER A 429 -2.76 4.71 -1.41
CA SER A 429 -3.86 5.59 -0.97
C SER A 429 -4.88 4.85 -0.10
N THR A 430 -5.58 5.60 0.74
CA THR A 430 -6.77 5.15 1.49
C THR A 430 -8.09 5.59 0.83
N LEU A 431 -8.04 6.36 -0.26
CA LEU A 431 -9.22 6.70 -1.05
C LEU A 431 -9.64 5.49 -1.88
N TYR A 432 -10.95 5.26 -1.97
CA TYR A 432 -11.51 4.10 -2.66
C TYR A 432 -12.83 4.41 -3.35
N TYR A 433 -13.10 3.58 -4.35
CA TYR A 433 -14.37 3.40 -5.01
C TYR A 433 -15.07 2.15 -4.45
N GLU A 434 -16.38 2.23 -4.22
CA GLU A 434 -17.19 1.11 -3.74
C GLU A 434 -17.75 0.32 -4.93
N MET A 435 -17.23 -0.88 -5.17
CA MET A 435 -17.75 -1.74 -6.22
C MET A 435 -19.12 -2.32 -5.83
N PRO A 436 -20.02 -2.56 -6.80
CA PRO A 436 -21.23 -3.32 -6.54
C PRO A 436 -20.87 -4.67 -5.92
N SER A 437 -21.48 -5.01 -4.79
CA SER A 437 -21.36 -6.33 -4.17
C SER A 437 -22.63 -7.15 -4.38
N LEU A 438 -22.44 -8.45 -4.62
CA LEU A 438 -23.50 -9.46 -4.63
C LEU A 438 -23.92 -9.89 -3.21
N GLU A 439 -23.06 -9.65 -2.21
CA GLU A 439 -23.27 -10.04 -0.82
C GLU A 439 -23.28 -8.80 0.10
N PRO A 440 -24.41 -8.51 0.78
CA PRO A 440 -24.48 -7.41 1.73
C PRO A 440 -23.40 -7.52 2.81
N GLY A 441 -22.55 -6.50 2.92
CA GLY A 441 -21.49 -6.42 3.94
C GLY A 441 -20.12 -6.93 3.51
N SER A 442 -19.95 -7.46 2.29
CA SER A 442 -18.62 -7.78 1.78
C SER A 442 -17.84 -6.49 1.47
N ASP A 443 -16.58 -6.43 1.85
CA ASP A 443 -15.69 -5.33 1.46
C ASP A 443 -15.27 -5.48 -0.01
N ASN A 444 -15.81 -4.63 -0.88
CA ASN A 444 -15.49 -4.62 -2.31
C ASN A 444 -14.85 -3.29 -2.74
N ARG A 445 -14.01 -2.72 -1.87
CA ARG A 445 -13.33 -1.44 -2.12
C ARG A 445 -12.23 -1.60 -3.16
N GLN A 446 -12.25 -0.76 -4.19
CA GLN A 446 -11.15 -0.58 -5.13
C GLN A 446 -10.42 0.72 -4.80
N TYR A 447 -9.18 0.61 -4.32
CA TYR A 447 -8.39 1.78 -3.93
C TYR A 447 -7.85 2.54 -5.14
N TYR A 448 -7.85 3.87 -5.04
CA TYR A 448 -7.22 4.74 -6.01
C TYR A 448 -5.69 4.70 -5.84
N PRO A 449 -4.91 4.80 -6.93
CA PRO A 449 -3.48 5.06 -6.82
C PRO A 449 -3.23 6.47 -6.27
N MET A 450 -2.03 6.69 -5.76
CA MET A 450 -1.54 8.03 -5.41
C MET A 450 -1.22 8.81 -6.69
N ARG A 451 -1.15 10.14 -6.59
CA ARG A 451 -0.55 10.97 -7.65
C ARG A 451 0.90 10.53 -7.92
N ILE A 452 1.35 10.75 -9.15
CA ILE A 452 2.74 10.61 -9.61
C ILE A 452 3.00 11.77 -10.55
N ILE A 453 4.18 12.38 -10.48
CA ILE A 453 4.52 13.57 -11.28
C ILE A 453 5.82 13.29 -12.03
N ILE A 454 5.87 13.69 -13.30
CA ILE A 454 7.10 13.77 -14.09
C ILE A 454 7.48 15.25 -14.16
N THR A 455 8.65 15.62 -13.67
CA THR A 455 9.13 17.02 -13.70
C THR A 455 10.65 17.06 -13.66
N ASP A 456 11.23 18.12 -14.22
CA ASP A 456 12.65 18.46 -14.08
C ASP A 456 12.82 19.18 -12.75
N ILE A 457 13.06 18.42 -11.69
CA ILE A 457 12.95 18.96 -10.31
C ILE A 457 14.23 19.68 -9.88
N ASP A 458 15.37 19.39 -10.50
CA ASP A 458 16.64 20.06 -10.21
C ASP A 458 17.12 20.99 -11.34
N LEU A 459 16.27 21.22 -12.36
CA LEU A 459 16.46 22.12 -13.48
C LEU A 459 17.71 21.80 -14.33
N ASP A 460 18.06 20.51 -14.43
CA ASP A 460 19.21 20.04 -15.22
C ASP A 460 18.85 19.74 -16.70
N GLY A 461 17.58 19.91 -17.07
CA GLY A 461 17.03 19.62 -18.39
C GLY A 461 16.58 18.16 -18.57
N LYS A 462 16.59 17.35 -17.52
CA LYS A 462 16.05 15.99 -17.50
C LYS A 462 14.88 15.89 -16.55
N TYR A 463 14.02 14.91 -16.81
CA TYR A 463 12.82 14.67 -16.06
C TYR A 463 12.99 13.52 -15.06
N GLU A 464 12.59 13.78 -13.83
CA GLU A 464 12.45 12.84 -12.73
C GLU A 464 10.99 12.42 -12.57
N VAL A 465 10.80 11.22 -12.00
CA VAL A 465 9.52 10.76 -11.47
C VAL A 465 9.50 11.01 -9.98
N ILE A 466 8.56 11.82 -9.52
CA ILE A 466 8.30 12.06 -8.10
C ILE A 466 7.15 11.18 -7.65
N ALA A 467 7.40 10.34 -6.65
CA ALA A 467 6.42 9.40 -6.12
C ALA A 467 6.42 9.37 -4.59
N VAL A 468 5.22 9.25 -4.02
CA VAL A 468 5.03 8.99 -2.59
C VAL A 468 5.16 7.50 -2.32
N LYS A 469 5.71 7.14 -1.16
CA LYS A 469 5.73 5.79 -0.63
C LYS A 469 5.14 5.75 0.78
N ASN A 470 3.90 5.29 0.91
CA ASN A 470 3.29 5.00 2.20
C ASN A 470 3.63 3.58 2.64
N HIS A 471 4.24 3.45 3.82
CA HIS A 471 4.64 2.16 4.39
C HIS A 471 3.47 1.52 5.13
N GLU A 472 3.00 0.39 4.60
CA GLU A 472 1.84 -0.33 5.12
C GLU A 472 2.20 -1.22 6.31
N LEU A 473 1.39 -1.16 7.36
CA LEU A 473 1.59 -1.90 8.62
C LEU A 473 1.63 -3.42 8.43
N THR A 474 0.84 -3.91 7.48
CA THR A 474 0.62 -5.35 7.25
C THR A 474 1.45 -5.91 6.11
N GLY A 475 2.37 -5.12 5.53
CA GLY A 475 3.13 -5.54 4.34
C GLY A 475 2.22 -5.98 3.19
N ARG A 476 1.03 -5.38 3.04
CA ARG A 476 0.03 -5.69 1.99
C ARG A 476 -0.56 -7.10 2.04
N LEU A 477 -0.40 -7.81 3.16
CA LEU A 477 -0.92 -9.18 3.36
C LEU A 477 -2.46 -9.25 3.42
N LEU A 478 -3.13 -8.13 3.71
CA LEU A 478 -4.59 -8.02 3.77
C LEU A 478 -5.07 -7.07 2.68
N LYS A 479 -5.60 -7.61 1.58
CA LYS A 479 -6.09 -6.83 0.43
C LYS A 479 -7.10 -5.74 0.79
N HIS A 480 -7.82 -5.91 1.90
CA HIS A 480 -8.93 -5.07 2.36
C HIS A 480 -8.55 -4.09 3.49
N LEU A 481 -7.32 -4.16 4.03
CA LEU A 481 -6.89 -3.33 5.15
C LEU A 481 -5.64 -2.51 4.81
N ARG A 482 -5.84 -1.36 4.16
CA ARG A 482 -4.78 -0.37 3.95
C ARG A 482 -4.61 0.53 5.17
N LYS A 483 -3.62 0.21 6.02
CA LYS A 483 -3.19 1.05 7.15
C LYS A 483 -1.71 1.39 7.03
N PHE A 484 -1.39 2.67 7.09
CA PHE A 484 -0.04 3.19 6.90
C PHE A 484 0.42 3.92 8.17
N LYS A 485 1.69 3.73 8.56
CA LYS A 485 2.30 4.38 9.74
C LYS A 485 3.38 5.41 9.39
N GLU A 486 3.99 5.26 8.22
CA GLU A 486 5.07 6.13 7.76
C GLU A 486 4.89 6.48 6.28
N ALA A 487 5.38 7.65 5.88
CA ALA A 487 5.46 8.07 4.49
C ALA A 487 6.81 8.72 4.18
N GLN A 488 7.19 8.66 2.90
CA GLN A 488 8.32 9.39 2.34
C GLN A 488 8.04 9.75 0.88
N ILE A 489 8.71 10.77 0.36
CA ILE A 489 8.71 11.14 -1.06
C ILE A 489 10.05 10.72 -1.65
N GLU A 490 10.03 10.15 -2.85
CA GLU A 490 11.22 9.75 -3.60
C GLU A 490 11.23 10.42 -4.98
N SER A 491 12.41 10.85 -5.42
CA SER A 491 12.71 11.20 -6.82
C SER A 491 13.42 10.04 -7.48
N LEU A 492 12.97 9.67 -8.67
CA LEU A 492 13.49 8.57 -9.45
C LEU A 492 13.88 9.05 -10.86
N SER A 493 15.03 8.61 -11.39
CA SER A 493 15.40 8.84 -12.79
C SER A 493 15.54 7.54 -13.56
N TRP A 494 15.29 7.61 -14.87
CA TRP A 494 15.53 6.48 -15.77
C TRP A 494 17.03 6.34 -16.07
N ASN A 495 17.60 5.16 -15.84
CA ASN A 495 19.02 4.89 -16.09
C ASN A 495 19.29 4.07 -17.38
N GLY A 496 18.28 3.89 -18.24
CA GLY A 496 18.34 3.02 -19.42
C GLY A 496 17.80 1.60 -19.20
N LEU A 497 17.70 1.13 -17.95
CA LEU A 497 17.18 -0.20 -17.60
C LEU A 497 15.92 -0.13 -16.72
N GLY A 498 15.85 0.87 -15.85
CA GLY A 498 14.76 1.04 -14.90
C GLY A 498 14.79 2.42 -14.23
N LEU A 499 13.73 2.71 -13.48
CA LEU A 499 13.73 3.85 -12.56
C LEU A 499 14.57 3.51 -11.34
N VAL A 500 15.51 4.39 -10.99
CA VAL A 500 16.37 4.30 -9.80
C VAL A 500 16.19 5.52 -8.92
N THR A 501 16.22 5.34 -7.60
CA THR A 501 16.06 6.45 -6.64
C THR A 501 17.27 7.37 -6.67
N ASN A 502 17.04 8.66 -6.89
CA ASN A 502 18.05 9.71 -6.79
C ASN A 502 18.21 10.18 -5.34
N TRP A 503 17.08 10.46 -4.70
CA TRP A 503 16.99 10.91 -3.32
C TRP A 503 15.64 10.55 -2.73
N LYS A 504 15.56 10.58 -1.39
CA LYS A 504 14.33 10.36 -0.63
C LYS A 504 14.27 11.33 0.55
N THR A 505 13.07 11.76 0.93
CA THR A 505 12.88 12.54 2.17
C THR A 505 13.09 11.64 3.38
N ALA A 506 13.31 12.26 4.55
CA ALA A 506 13.17 11.56 5.81
C ALA A 506 11.76 10.98 5.94
N LYS A 507 11.65 9.82 6.59
CA LYS A 507 10.35 9.22 6.90
C LYS A 507 9.61 10.08 7.90
N ILE A 508 8.34 10.32 7.63
CA ILE A 508 7.44 11.03 8.55
C ILE A 508 6.39 10.08 9.12
N SER A 509 5.95 10.36 10.34
CA SER A 509 4.85 9.62 10.97
C SER A 509 3.50 10.01 10.37
N GLY A 510 2.66 9.01 10.10
CA GLY A 510 1.40 9.14 9.38
C GLY A 510 1.53 8.66 7.95
N TYR A 511 0.61 9.10 7.09
CA TYR A 511 0.67 8.79 5.66
C TYR A 511 0.26 9.97 4.80
N MET A 512 0.76 10.03 3.56
CA MET A 512 0.41 11.09 2.61
C MET A 512 -0.79 10.66 1.76
N ARG A 513 -1.73 11.57 1.50
CA ARG A 513 -2.87 11.31 0.60
C ARG A 513 -2.71 11.91 -0.78
N ASP A 514 -1.98 13.01 -0.88
CA ASP A 514 -1.70 13.70 -2.13
C ASP A 514 -0.53 14.67 -1.94
N PHE A 515 0.07 15.12 -3.04
CA PHE A 515 1.15 16.10 -3.04
C PHE A 515 1.10 16.96 -4.32
N ALA A 516 1.74 18.12 -4.27
CA ALA A 516 1.88 19.03 -5.41
C ALA A 516 3.29 19.64 -5.40
N ILE A 517 3.70 20.21 -6.54
CA ILE A 517 4.95 20.92 -6.71
C ILE A 517 4.63 22.31 -7.26
N GLY A 518 5.24 23.34 -6.70
CA GLY A 518 5.09 24.73 -7.13
C GLY A 518 5.44 25.71 -6.01
N ASP A 519 5.50 27.00 -6.37
CA ASP A 519 5.77 28.14 -5.48
C ASP A 519 4.68 28.32 -4.42
N PHE A 520 4.80 27.58 -3.32
CA PHE A 520 3.82 27.51 -2.25
C PHE A 520 3.82 28.77 -1.37
N ASP A 521 5.00 29.36 -1.16
CA ASP A 521 5.17 30.52 -0.27
C ASP A 521 5.35 31.86 -0.98
N ASN A 522 5.26 31.86 -2.32
CA ASN A 522 5.33 33.03 -3.20
C ASN A 522 6.70 33.73 -3.15
N ASP A 523 7.78 32.96 -3.06
CA ASP A 523 9.16 33.47 -3.07
C ASP A 523 9.86 33.34 -4.44
N GLY A 524 9.21 32.67 -5.41
CA GLY A 524 9.69 32.45 -6.78
C GLY A 524 10.50 31.16 -6.96
N GLU A 525 10.64 30.35 -5.92
CA GLU A 525 11.17 29.00 -5.94
C GLU A 525 10.04 27.98 -5.76
N ASP A 526 10.22 26.75 -6.24
CA ASP A 526 9.19 25.71 -6.10
C ASP A 526 9.40 24.90 -4.83
N GLU A 527 8.30 24.48 -4.19
CA GLU A 527 8.32 23.54 -3.07
C GLU A 527 7.64 22.23 -3.45
N ILE A 528 8.01 21.15 -2.76
CA ILE A 528 7.14 19.96 -2.68
C ILE A 528 6.24 20.10 -1.47
N ILE A 529 4.93 20.18 -1.71
CA ILE A 529 3.93 20.17 -0.64
C ILE A 529 3.16 18.88 -0.58
N ALA A 530 2.85 18.41 0.63
CA ALA A 530 2.13 17.14 0.81
C ALA A 530 1.05 17.22 1.89
N ALA A 531 -0.06 16.54 1.63
CA ALA A 531 -1.16 16.35 2.56
C ALA A 531 -0.90 15.12 3.46
N VAL A 532 -0.53 15.36 4.72
CA VAL A 532 -0.18 14.33 5.70
C VAL A 532 -1.33 14.05 6.65
N ILE A 533 -1.76 12.80 6.73
CA ILE A 533 -2.77 12.29 7.65
C ILE A 533 -2.06 11.66 8.84
N SER A 534 -2.15 12.33 9.99
CA SER A 534 -1.60 11.81 11.26
C SER A 534 -2.60 10.93 12.02
N LYS A 535 -3.90 11.18 11.83
CA LYS A 535 -5.00 10.35 12.35
C LYS A 535 -6.12 10.33 11.33
N ASP A 536 -6.59 9.15 10.97
CA ASP A 536 -7.68 8.97 10.00
C ASP A 536 -9.08 9.10 10.63
N GLY A 537 -9.17 9.04 11.96
CA GLY A 537 -10.43 9.10 12.69
C GLY A 537 -11.22 7.78 12.65
N SER A 538 -10.62 6.67 12.21
CA SER A 538 -11.32 5.38 12.09
C SER A 538 -11.64 4.74 13.46
N VAL A 539 -10.98 5.20 14.53
CA VAL A 539 -11.18 4.71 15.90
C VAL A 539 -12.28 5.52 16.58
N VAL A 540 -13.28 4.83 17.15
CA VAL A 540 -14.40 5.46 17.88
C VAL A 540 -13.89 6.47 18.91
N GLY A 541 -14.45 7.69 18.88
CA GLY A 541 -14.08 8.78 19.78
C GLY A 541 -12.85 9.59 19.33
N THR A 542 -12.18 9.20 18.25
CA THR A 542 -11.09 9.98 17.65
C THR A 542 -11.61 10.87 16.52
N ARG A 543 -10.95 12.01 16.30
CA ARG A 543 -11.23 12.90 15.16
C ARG A 543 -10.07 12.83 14.17
N PRO A 544 -10.34 12.95 12.87
CA PRO A 544 -9.28 13.02 11.87
C PRO A 544 -8.38 14.22 12.13
N LYS A 545 -7.09 14.06 11.79
CA LYS A 545 -6.08 15.08 11.98
C LYS A 545 -5.10 15.07 10.82
N SER A 546 -5.12 16.13 10.04
CA SER A 546 -4.26 16.33 8.88
C SER A 546 -3.38 17.57 9.04
N SER A 547 -2.32 17.65 8.26
CA SER A 547 -1.45 18.81 8.11
C SER A 547 -0.94 18.90 6.68
N VAL A 548 -0.62 20.11 6.23
CA VAL A 548 0.20 20.32 5.04
C VAL A 548 1.66 20.44 5.50
N ILE A 549 2.56 19.82 4.76
CA ILE A 549 4.00 20.02 4.91
C ILE A 549 4.57 20.59 3.61
N SER A 550 5.67 21.33 3.70
CA SER A 550 6.39 21.91 2.56
C SER A 550 7.89 21.67 2.68
N TYR A 551 8.52 21.22 1.59
CA TYR A 551 9.96 21.06 1.45
C TYR A 551 10.48 22.02 0.37
N ASP A 552 11.38 22.93 0.75
CA ASP A 552 12.05 23.86 -0.16
C ASP A 552 12.90 23.10 -1.19
N LEU A 553 12.74 23.43 -2.48
CA LEU A 553 13.64 22.96 -3.53
C LEU A 553 14.69 24.03 -3.82
N LYS A 554 15.92 23.80 -3.37
CA LYS A 554 17.01 24.71 -3.70
C LYS A 554 17.51 24.45 -5.12
N LYS A 555 17.44 25.46 -5.98
CA LYS A 555 18.16 25.47 -7.27
C LYS A 555 19.67 25.31 -7.03
N LYS A 556 20.31 24.43 -7.80
CA LYS A 556 21.76 24.20 -7.77
C LYS A 556 22.52 25.31 -8.49
#